data_AF-S9QPK0-F1
#
_entry.id   AF-S9QPK0-F1
#
_cell.length_a   1.000
_cell.length_b   1.000
_cell.length_c   1.000
_cell.angle_alpha   90.00
_cell.angle_beta   90.00
_cell.angle_gamma   90.00
#
_symmetry.space_group_name_H-M   'P 1'
#
loop_
_entity.id
_entity.type
_entity.pdbx_description
1 polymer ?
#
loop_
_entity_poly.entity_id
_entity_poly.type
_entity_poly.pdbx_seq_one_letter_code
_entity_poly.pdbx_strand_id
1 'polypeptide(L)'
;MRSPAGGLRVIKGGGQRRQDEPLASRDAVARVLMEAGVDLLLRRISPARAAEIEHKVDRVLDLFDRVDAAPLLMPVLQRHLDDLEALMRETRQVRSPARRGG
;
A
#
# COMPACT_ATOMS: atom_id res chain seq x y z
N MET A 1 8.02 41.34 -33.12
CA MET A 1 7.99 40.60 -31.84
C MET A 1 7.01 39.45 -32.00
N ARG A 2 7.47 38.20 -31.98
CA ARG A 2 6.62 37.00 -32.20
C ARG A 2 6.78 36.10 -30.97
N SER A 3 5.68 35.87 -30.25
CA SER A 3 5.62 35.13 -28.98
C SER A 3 6.19 33.72 -29.10
N PRO A 4 6.84 33.19 -28.04
CA PRO A 4 7.52 31.90 -28.11
C PRO A 4 6.53 30.75 -28.10
N ALA A 5 6.88 29.68 -28.81
CA ALA A 5 6.16 28.42 -28.85
C ALA A 5 5.88 27.92 -27.42
N GLY A 6 4.60 27.83 -27.07
CA GLY A 6 4.12 27.26 -25.82
C GLY A 6 4.34 25.75 -25.80
N GLY A 7 5.55 25.33 -25.46
CA GLY A 7 5.85 23.93 -25.18
C GLY A 7 5.14 23.48 -23.92
N LEU A 8 4.33 22.43 -24.02
CA LEU A 8 3.78 21.71 -22.87
C LEU A 8 4.96 21.24 -22.00
N ARG A 9 5.00 21.70 -20.74
CA ARG A 9 5.97 21.22 -19.75
C ARG A 9 5.35 20.10 -18.94
N VAL A 10 5.98 18.93 -18.98
CA VAL A 10 5.65 17.81 -18.09
C VAL A 10 6.09 18.20 -16.68
N ILE A 11 5.12 18.42 -15.80
CA ILE A 11 5.38 18.53 -14.36
C ILE A 11 5.56 17.10 -13.86
N LYS A 12 6.71 16.80 -13.25
CA LYS A 12 6.93 15.51 -12.58
C LYS A 12 5.91 15.43 -11.44
N GLY A 13 4.80 14.73 -11.67
CA GLY A 13 3.78 14.54 -10.65
C GLY A 13 4.40 13.90 -9.42
N GLY A 14 4.11 14.43 -8.22
CA GLY A 14 4.50 13.84 -6.93
C GLY A 14 3.93 12.43 -6.70
N GLY A 15 3.15 11.89 -7.64
CA GLY A 15 2.71 10.51 -7.71
C GLY A 15 3.82 9.55 -8.14
N GLN A 16 5.07 9.77 -7.69
CA GLN A 16 5.98 8.63 -7.56
C GLN A 16 5.26 7.67 -6.63
N ARG A 17 4.70 6.59 -7.20
CA ARG A 17 4.35 5.40 -6.43
C ARG A 17 5.60 5.10 -5.62
N ARG A 18 5.57 5.37 -4.30
CA ARG A 18 6.60 4.91 -3.38
C ARG A 18 6.59 3.41 -3.57
N GLN A 19 7.57 2.91 -4.33
CA GLN A 19 7.77 1.49 -4.52
C GLN A 19 8.11 0.96 -3.13
N ASP A 20 7.25 0.08 -2.61
CA ASP A 20 7.52 -0.80 -1.49
C ASP A 20 8.19 -0.11 -0.30
N GLU A 21 7.62 1.02 0.16
CA GLU A 21 7.98 1.54 1.47
C GLU A 21 7.64 0.44 2.48
N PRO A 22 8.62 -0.12 3.22
CA PRO A 22 8.36 -1.23 4.13
C PRO A 22 7.29 -0.86 5.14
N LEU A 23 6.46 -1.82 5.53
CA LEU A 23 5.52 -1.65 6.62
C LEU A 23 6.31 -1.64 7.94
N ALA A 24 6.93 -0.52 8.25
CA ALA A 24 7.79 -0.35 9.42
C ALA A 24 7.20 0.61 10.46
N SER A 25 6.02 1.17 10.19
CA SER A 25 5.36 2.14 11.07
C SER A 25 3.84 2.03 11.02
N ARG A 26 3.18 2.52 12.09
CA ARG A 26 1.71 2.65 12.15
C ARG A 26 1.14 3.43 10.98
N ASP A 27 1.79 4.53 10.59
CA ASP A 27 1.34 5.35 9.45
C ASP A 27 1.44 4.59 8.11
N ALA A 28 2.54 3.86 7.90
CA ALA A 28 2.69 3.01 6.72
C ALA A 28 1.58 1.94 6.64
N VAL A 29 1.23 1.33 7.78
CA VAL A 29 0.15 0.34 7.87
C VAL A 29 -1.22 1.00 7.68
N ALA A 30 -1.47 2.19 8.23
CA ALA A 30 -2.71 2.92 8.01
C ALA A 30 -2.92 3.30 6.54
N ARG A 31 -1.84 3.63 5.80
CA ARG A 31 -1.91 3.88 4.36
C ARG A 31 -2.39 2.66 3.57
N VAL A 32 -2.14 1.44 4.04
CA VAL A 32 -2.63 0.20 3.40
C VAL A 32 -4.16 0.18 3.33
N LEU A 33 -4.87 0.65 4.37
CA LEU A 33 -6.34 0.76 4.33
C LEU A 33 -6.80 1.76 3.27
N MET A 34 -6.12 2.90 3.16
CA MET A 34 -6.43 3.91 2.14
C MET A 34 -6.22 3.34 0.73
N GLU A 35 -5.11 2.66 0.50
CA GLU A 35 -4.81 2.01 -0.78
C GLU A 35 -5.82 0.91 -1.13
N ALA A 36 -6.16 0.04 -0.16
CA ALA A 36 -7.15 -1.02 -0.34
C ALA A 36 -8.55 -0.45 -0.60
N GLY A 37 -8.95 0.61 0.09
CA GLY A 37 -10.21 1.31 -0.13
C GLY A 37 -10.29 1.91 -1.54
N VAL A 38 -9.22 2.57 -2.00
CA VAL A 38 -9.12 3.07 -3.38
C VAL A 38 -9.22 1.93 -4.37
N ASP A 39 -8.49 0.83 -4.15
CA ASP A 39 -8.50 -0.31 -5.04
C ASP A 39 -9.88 -1.03 -5.04
N LEU A 40 -10.61 -1.05 -3.92
CA LEU A 40 -11.99 -1.56 -3.86
C LEU A 40 -12.95 -0.66 -4.65
N LEU A 41 -12.89 0.67 -4.47
CA LEU A 41 -13.72 1.64 -5.19
C LEU A 41 -13.47 1.58 -6.71
N LEU A 42 -12.23 1.35 -7.11
CA LEU A 42 -11.83 1.15 -8.50
C LEU A 42 -12.05 -0.29 -8.99
N ARG A 43 -12.66 -1.16 -8.17
CA ARG A 43 -12.97 -2.57 -8.46
C ARG A 43 -11.76 -3.40 -8.89
N ARG A 44 -10.57 -3.04 -8.38
CA ARG A 44 -9.31 -3.77 -8.59
C ARG A 44 -9.16 -4.95 -7.65
N ILE A 45 -9.91 -4.94 -6.54
CA ILE A 45 -9.99 -6.02 -5.56
C ILE A 45 -11.43 -6.35 -5.25
N SER A 46 -11.68 -7.55 -4.76
CA SER A 46 -12.99 -7.96 -4.26
C SER A 46 -13.26 -7.39 -2.86
N PRO A 47 -14.54 -7.25 -2.46
CA PRO A 47 -14.89 -6.89 -1.09
C PRO A 47 -14.28 -7.85 -0.05
N ALA A 48 -14.24 -9.15 -0.35
CA ALA A 48 -13.63 -10.15 0.53
C ALA A 48 -12.12 -9.90 0.72
N ARG A 49 -11.41 -9.53 -0.35
CA ARG A 49 -9.99 -9.19 -0.27
C ARG A 49 -9.76 -7.90 0.51
N ALA A 50 -10.63 -6.90 0.35
CA ALA A 50 -10.55 -5.67 1.14
C ALA A 50 -10.75 -5.94 2.64
N ALA A 51 -11.73 -6.76 3.01
CA ALA A 51 -11.98 -7.15 4.40
C ALA A 51 -10.81 -7.96 4.99
N GLU A 52 -10.17 -8.83 4.21
CA GLU A 52 -8.96 -9.54 4.65
C GLU A 52 -7.81 -8.58 4.97
N ILE A 53 -7.60 -7.56 4.11
CA ILE A 53 -6.60 -6.52 4.35
C ILE A 53 -6.94 -5.73 5.61
N GLU A 54 -8.20 -5.32 5.78
CA GLU A 54 -8.68 -4.60 6.96
C GLU A 54 -8.40 -5.36 8.25
N HIS A 55 -8.82 -6.63 8.34
CA HIS A 55 -8.57 -7.46 9.51
C HIS A 55 -7.08 -7.65 9.83
N LYS A 56 -6.23 -7.79 8.82
CA LYS A 56 -4.77 -7.89 9.04
C LYS A 56 -4.18 -6.56 9.52
N VAL A 57 -4.64 -5.43 9.00
CA VAL A 57 -4.22 -4.09 9.46
C VAL A 57 -4.60 -3.89 10.93
N ASP A 58 -5.86 -4.17 11.30
CA ASP A 58 -6.31 -4.01 12.69
C ASP A 58 -5.44 -4.82 13.67
N ARG A 59 -5.15 -6.07 13.31
CA ARG A 59 -4.27 -6.96 14.11
C ARG A 59 -2.86 -6.42 14.25
N VAL A 60 -2.32 -5.80 13.19
CA VAL A 60 -0.98 -5.20 13.22
C VAL A 60 -0.96 -3.95 14.09
N LEU A 61 -1.98 -3.09 13.99
CA LEU A 61 -2.08 -1.88 14.82
C LEU A 61 -2.19 -2.23 16.31
N ASP A 62 -3.02 -3.22 16.65
CA ASP A 62 -3.10 -3.77 18.02
C ASP A 62 -1.74 -4.29 18.51
N LEU A 63 -0.96 -4.93 17.62
CA LEU A 63 0.37 -5.45 17.98
C LEU A 63 1.38 -4.33 18.21
N PHE A 64 1.32 -3.23 17.46
CA PHE A 64 2.15 -2.06 17.75
C PHE A 64 1.88 -1.53 19.17
N ASP A 65 0.61 -1.42 19.57
CA ASP A 65 0.24 -0.95 20.91
C ASP A 65 0.75 -1.90 22.02
N ARG A 66 0.68 -3.20 21.77
CA ARG A 66 1.20 -4.21 22.71
C ARG A 66 2.73 -4.22 22.77
N VAL A 67 3.39 -4.00 21.64
CA VAL A 67 4.85 -3.91 21.55
C VAL A 67 5.37 -2.71 22.34
N ASP A 68 4.69 -1.56 22.27
CA ASP A 68 5.08 -0.36 23.01
C ASP A 68 5.09 -0.63 24.52
N ALA A 69 4.21 -1.53 25.00
CA ALA A 69 4.21 -2.01 26.39
C ALA A 69 5.17 -3.19 26.65
N ALA A 70 5.43 -4.04 25.63
CA ALA A 70 6.21 -5.26 25.74
C ALA A 70 7.07 -5.50 24.48
N PRO A 71 8.32 -4.98 24.44
CA PRO A 71 9.19 -5.06 23.26
C PRO A 71 9.52 -6.48 22.80
N LEU A 72 9.38 -7.48 23.68
CA LEU A 72 9.58 -8.91 23.36
C LEU A 72 8.60 -9.43 22.29
N LEU A 73 7.49 -8.74 22.05
CA LEU A 73 6.51 -9.09 21.01
C LEU A 73 6.94 -8.66 19.60
N MET A 74 8.09 -7.99 19.47
CA MET A 74 8.57 -7.46 18.20
C MET A 74 8.70 -8.52 17.08
N PRO A 75 9.18 -9.75 17.32
CA PRO A 75 9.19 -10.80 16.29
C PRO A 75 7.79 -11.20 15.81
N VAL A 76 6.79 -11.13 16.69
CA VAL A 76 5.38 -11.40 16.34
C VAL A 76 4.84 -10.30 15.46
N LEU A 77 5.10 -9.03 15.81
CA LEU A 77 4.75 -7.89 14.97
C LEU A 77 5.39 -8.02 13.58
N GLN A 78 6.68 -8.33 13.51
CA GLN A 78 7.39 -8.48 12.23
C GLN A 78 6.74 -9.53 11.33
N ARG A 79 6.40 -10.71 11.87
CA ARG A 79 5.70 -11.75 11.10
C ARG A 79 4.37 -11.25 10.52
N HIS A 80 3.59 -10.50 11.31
CA HIS A 80 2.33 -9.96 10.84
C HIS A 80 2.50 -8.85 9.79
N LEU A 81 3.56 -8.05 9.89
CA LEU A 81 3.94 -7.08 8.86
C LEU A 81 4.32 -7.78 7.56
N ASP A 82 5.14 -8.83 7.62
CA ASP A 82 5.54 -9.63 6.45
C ASP A 82 4.32 -10.27 5.77
N ASP A 83 3.40 -10.83 6.56
CA ASP A 83 2.15 -11.43 6.07
C ASP A 83 1.22 -10.40 5.40
N LEU A 84 1.23 -9.15 5.86
CA LEU A 84 0.46 -8.05 5.27
C LEU A 84 1.13 -7.54 3.98
N GLU A 85 2.45 -7.42 3.97
CA GLU A 85 3.22 -7.08 2.77
C GLU A 85 3.02 -8.11 1.65
N ALA A 86 3.07 -9.40 1.98
CA ALA A 86 2.83 -10.48 1.03
C ALA A 86 1.43 -10.36 0.39
N LEU A 87 0.40 -10.15 1.21
CA LEU A 87 -0.98 -9.95 0.74
C LEU A 87 -1.10 -8.74 -0.21
N MET A 88 -0.43 -7.63 0.12
CA MET A 88 -0.43 -6.43 -0.72
C MET A 88 0.33 -6.63 -2.03
N ARG A 89 1.44 -7.39 -2.01
CA ARG A 89 2.18 -7.78 -3.22
C ARG A 89 1.33 -8.64 -4.14
N GLU A 90 0.64 -9.65 -3.61
CA GLU A 90 -0.29 -10.50 -4.38
C GLU A 90 -1.40 -9.65 -5.03
N THR A 91 -2.01 -8.77 -4.24
CA THR A 91 -3.06 -7.86 -4.68
C THR A 91 -2.59 -6.98 -5.86
N ARG A 92 -1.36 -6.49 -5.79
CA ARG A 92 -0.75 -5.68 -6.87
C ARG A 92 -0.42 -6.49 -8.13
N GLN A 93 -0.04 -7.76 -7.98
CA GLN A 93 0.24 -8.66 -9.10
C GLN A 93 -1.03 -8.97 -9.89
N VAL A 94 -2.16 -9.24 -9.21
CA VAL A 94 -3.46 -9.44 -9.86
C VAL A 94 -3.90 -8.20 -10.64
N ARG A 95 -3.59 -6.99 -10.12
CA ARG A 95 -3.86 -5.71 -10.81
C ARG A 95 -3.04 -5.50 -12.08
N SER A 96 -1.91 -6.18 -12.23
CA SER A 96 -0.99 -5.99 -13.35
C SER A 96 -1.07 -7.19 -14.31
N PRO A 97 -2.14 -7.34 -15.12
CA PRO A 97 -2.04 -8.21 -16.27
C PRO A 97 -0.89 -7.64 -17.11
N ALA A 98 0.11 -8.48 -17.38
CA ALA A 98 1.30 -8.08 -18.11
C ALA A 98 0.91 -7.20 -19.30
N ARG A 99 1.42 -5.96 -19.34
CA ARG A 99 1.59 -5.25 -20.61
C ARG A 99 2.64 -6.04 -21.41
N ARG A 100 2.23 -7.16 -21.99
CA ARG A 100 2.87 -7.78 -23.15
C ARG A 100 1.89 -7.61 -24.30
N GLY A 101 2.27 -6.80 -25.28
CA GLY A 101 1.54 -6.65 -26.55
C GLY A 101 1.18 -5.20 -26.84
N GLY A 102 1.84 -4.63 -27.85
CA GLY A 102 1.62 -3.30 -28.41
C GLY A 102 2.92 -2.71 -28.90
#